data_AF-A0A2V5JHR0-F1
#
_entry.id   AF-A0A2V5JHR0-F1
#
_cell.length_a   1.000
_cell.length_b   1.000
_cell.length_c   1.000
_cell.angle_alpha   90.00
_cell.angle_beta   90.00
_cell.angle_gamma   90.00
#
_symmetry.space_group_name_H-M   'P 1'
#
loop_
_entity.id
_entity.type
_entity.pdbx_description
1 polymer ?
#
loop_
_entity_poly.entity_id
_entity_poly.type
_entity_poly.pdbx_seq_one_letter_code
_entity_poly.pdbx_strand_id
1 'polypeptide(L)'
;MKKKISGKDLTKEAPRSPRIRVGGFAILGRTIDKCRALVAGEIGEYHFDCPLDNMLFGFKGVQGNDFKAQIEQGASDQEMVEWLNQSGAKKTPAEIRRWAEEVEASSLYNHPEKREFF
;
A
#
# COMPACT_ATOMS: atom_id res chain seq x y z
N MET A 1 24.88 1.79 -7.67
CA MET A 1 24.80 1.15 -6.32
C MET A 1 23.34 1.12 -5.92
N LYS A 2 22.76 -0.04 -5.60
CA LYS A 2 21.38 -0.10 -5.09
C LYS A 2 21.36 0.54 -3.69
N LYS A 3 20.52 1.55 -3.48
CA LYS A 3 20.37 2.21 -2.18
C LYS A 3 19.91 1.15 -1.17
N LYS A 4 20.47 1.15 0.05
CA LYS A 4 20.01 0.24 1.10
C LYS A 4 18.58 0.62 1.47
N ILE A 5 17.62 -0.22 1.10
CA ILE A 5 16.21 0.01 1.42
C ILE A 5 16.02 -0.31 2.89
N SER A 6 15.62 0.69 3.67
CA SER A 6 15.26 0.54 5.08
C SER A 6 13.80 0.13 5.17
N GLY A 7 13.48 -0.89 5.96
CA GLY A 7 12.14 -1.44 6.10
C GLY A 7 12.02 -2.39 7.28
N LYS A 8 10.79 -2.86 7.52
CA LYS A 8 10.52 -3.90 8.53
C LYS A 8 10.88 -5.28 7.97
N ASP A 9 11.40 -6.13 8.84
CA ASP A 9 11.54 -7.56 8.56
C ASP A 9 10.19 -8.24 8.84
N LEU A 10 9.45 -8.57 7.78
CA LEU A 10 8.10 -9.12 7.90
C LEU A 10 8.09 -10.61 8.23
N THR A 11 9.24 -11.26 8.34
CA THR A 11 9.34 -12.59 8.96
C THR A 11 9.28 -12.51 10.48
N LYS A 12 9.43 -11.32 11.08
CA LYS A 12 9.49 -11.10 12.53
C LYS A 12 8.38 -10.21 13.06
N GLU A 13 7.90 -9.25 12.26
CA GLU A 13 6.83 -8.35 12.66
C GLU A 13 5.79 -8.14 11.55
N ALA A 14 4.55 -7.83 11.94
CA ALA A 14 3.52 -7.53 10.97
C ALA A 14 3.74 -6.15 10.31
N PRO A 15 3.41 -6.00 9.02
CA PRO A 15 3.35 -4.68 8.41
C PRO A 15 2.23 -3.87 9.05
N ARG A 16 2.24 -2.55 8.86
CA ARG A 16 1.22 -1.65 9.43
C ARG A 16 -0.19 -2.13 9.13
N SER A 17 -1.10 -1.82 10.05
CA SER A 17 -2.54 -2.07 9.86
C SER A 17 -3.01 -1.33 8.59
N PRO A 18 -3.85 -1.94 7.75
CA PRO A 18 -4.41 -1.28 6.56
C PRO A 18 -5.27 -0.06 6.91
N ARG A 19 -5.69 0.09 8.17
CA ARG A 19 -6.44 1.25 8.67
C ARG A 19 -5.58 2.42 9.14
N ILE A 20 -4.25 2.23 9.23
CA ILE A 20 -3.34 3.35 9.53
C ILE A 20 -3.14 4.13 8.23
N ARG A 21 -3.65 5.37 8.20
CA ARG A 21 -3.51 6.24 7.04
C ARG A 21 -2.10 6.81 6.94
N VAL A 22 -1.59 6.87 5.71
CA VAL A 22 -0.35 7.58 5.35
C VAL A 22 -0.69 8.56 4.24
N GLY A 23 -0.44 9.86 4.44
CA GLY A 23 -0.86 10.90 3.48
C GLY A 23 -2.37 10.94 3.21
N GLY A 24 -3.20 10.47 4.14
CA GLY A 24 -4.65 10.35 3.98
C GLY A 24 -5.13 9.05 3.33
N PHE A 25 -4.23 8.24 2.75
CA PHE A 25 -4.57 6.97 2.12
C PHE A 25 -4.57 5.83 3.15
N ALA A 26 -5.69 5.12 3.24
CA ALA A 26 -5.70 3.77 3.82
C ALA A 26 -4.84 2.82 2.97
N ILE A 27 -4.42 1.68 3.54
CA ILE A 27 -3.61 0.62 2.90
C ILE A 27 -2.16 1.03 2.56
N LEU A 28 -1.90 2.29 2.18
CA LEU A 28 -0.60 2.76 1.70
C LEU A 28 0.56 2.36 2.62
N GLY A 29 0.47 2.62 3.92
CA GLY A 29 1.53 2.26 4.86
C GLY A 29 1.85 0.76 4.88
N ARG A 30 0.82 -0.08 4.79
CA ARG A 30 0.97 -1.55 4.72
C ARG A 30 1.64 -1.96 3.41
N THR A 31 1.23 -1.38 2.28
CA THR A 31 1.79 -1.67 0.96
C THR A 31 3.25 -1.24 0.86
N ILE A 32 3.61 -0.08 1.44
CA ILE A 32 5.01 0.37 1.56
C ILE A 32 5.84 -0.65 2.33
N ASP A 33 5.37 -1.09 3.51
CA ASP A 33 6.10 -2.05 4.35
C ASP A 33 6.33 -3.36 3.60
N LYS A 34 5.28 -3.91 2.97
CA LYS A 34 5.36 -5.13 2.16
C LYS A 34 6.32 -4.99 0.98
N CYS A 35 6.28 -3.86 0.27
CA CYS A 35 7.15 -3.65 -0.87
C CYS A 35 8.62 -3.50 -0.44
N ARG A 36 8.89 -2.80 0.67
CA ARG A 36 10.26 -2.68 1.21
C ARG A 36 10.80 -4.04 1.64
N ALA A 37 9.99 -4.82 2.33
CA ALA A 37 10.34 -6.18 2.74
C ALA A 37 10.56 -7.11 1.53
N LEU A 38 9.73 -7.01 0.48
CA LEU A 38 9.96 -7.72 -0.78
C LEU A 38 11.34 -7.39 -1.37
N VAL A 39 11.65 -6.10 -1.49
CA VAL A 39 12.91 -5.62 -2.09
C VAL A 39 14.12 -5.99 -1.21
N ALA A 40 13.94 -6.06 0.11
CA ALA A 40 14.96 -6.47 1.07
C ALA A 40 15.13 -8.01 1.17
N GLY A 41 14.19 -8.81 0.65
CA GLY A 41 14.19 -10.26 0.80
C GLY A 41 13.64 -10.75 2.15
N GLU A 42 12.88 -9.92 2.85
CA GLU A 42 12.39 -10.13 4.23
C GLU A 42 10.86 -10.16 4.30
N ILE A 43 10.18 -10.54 3.21
CA ILE A 43 8.71 -10.45 3.11
C ILE A 43 7.94 -11.49 3.94
N GLY A 44 8.57 -12.63 4.27
CA GLY A 44 7.90 -13.74 4.96
C GLY A 44 6.71 -14.30 4.18
N GLU A 45 5.60 -14.55 4.87
CA GLU A 45 4.36 -15.09 4.29
C GLU A 45 3.50 -14.04 3.57
N TYR A 46 3.89 -12.76 3.63
CA TYR A 46 3.16 -11.70 2.97
C TYR A 46 3.45 -11.69 1.46
N HIS A 47 2.46 -11.27 0.68
CA HIS A 47 2.58 -11.15 -0.77
C HIS A 47 2.33 -9.71 -1.19
N PHE A 48 3.31 -9.02 -1.75
CA PHE A 48 3.13 -7.69 -2.36
C PHE A 48 2.29 -7.81 -3.64
N ASP A 49 1.57 -6.75 -3.97
CA ASP A 49 0.66 -6.70 -5.13
C ASP A 49 -0.50 -7.70 -5.01
N CYS A 50 -0.97 -7.91 -3.77
CA CYS A 50 -2.12 -8.77 -3.49
C CYS A 50 -3.47 -8.03 -3.69
N PRO A 51 -4.63 -8.69 -3.58
CA PRO A 51 -5.94 -8.05 -3.76
C PRO A 51 -6.14 -6.78 -2.91
N LEU A 52 -5.62 -6.77 -1.68
CA LEU A 52 -5.70 -5.60 -0.79
C LEU A 52 -4.86 -4.42 -1.30
N ASP A 53 -3.62 -4.66 -1.75
CA ASP A 53 -2.79 -3.59 -2.33
C ASP A 53 -3.44 -3.06 -3.62
N ASN A 54 -4.05 -3.97 -4.40
CA ASN A 54 -4.75 -3.63 -5.64
C ASN A 54 -5.99 -2.75 -5.43
N MET A 55 -6.59 -2.71 -4.24
CA MET A 55 -7.62 -1.71 -3.94
C MET A 55 -7.06 -0.28 -3.97
N LEU A 56 -5.84 -0.06 -3.46
CA LEU A 56 -5.15 1.23 -3.53
C LEU A 56 -4.71 1.54 -4.97
N PHE A 57 -4.10 0.56 -5.64
CA PHE A 57 -3.61 0.71 -7.00
C PHE A 57 -4.74 1.00 -7.99
N GLY A 58 -5.85 0.28 -7.89
CA GLY A 58 -7.06 0.52 -8.69
C GLY A 58 -7.68 1.88 -8.42
N PHE A 59 -7.76 2.32 -7.15
CA PHE A 59 -8.27 3.65 -6.81
C PHE A 59 -7.46 4.77 -7.46
N LYS A 60 -6.13 4.62 -7.50
CA LYS A 60 -5.22 5.60 -8.10
C LYS A 60 -4.88 5.32 -9.55
N GLY A 61 -5.31 4.21 -10.15
CA GLY A 61 -4.96 3.84 -11.53
C GLY A 61 -3.45 3.72 -11.74
N VAL A 62 -2.71 3.17 -10.78
CA VAL A 62 -1.26 2.91 -10.87
C VAL A 62 -1.00 1.41 -10.84
N GLN A 63 0.19 0.97 -11.26
CA GLN A 63 0.58 -0.44 -11.21
C GLN A 63 1.54 -0.72 -10.05
N GLY A 64 1.49 -1.95 -9.51
CA GLY A 64 2.40 -2.39 -8.45
C GLY A 64 3.87 -2.31 -8.84
N ASN A 65 4.19 -2.53 -10.12
CA ASN A 65 5.56 -2.39 -10.65
C ASN A 65 6.08 -0.95 -10.57
N ASP A 66 5.26 0.05 -10.90
CA ASP A 66 5.65 1.47 -10.81
C ASP A 66 5.87 1.89 -9.36
N PHE A 67 5.01 1.40 -8.46
CA PHE A 67 5.15 1.59 -7.02
C PHE A 67 6.47 0.99 -6.51
N LYS A 68 6.76 -0.25 -6.90
CA LYS A 68 8.00 -0.95 -6.51
C LYS A 68 9.24 -0.22 -7.00
N ALA A 69 9.21 0.33 -8.22
CA ALA A 69 10.32 1.12 -8.75
C ALA A 69 10.64 2.36 -7.91
N GLN A 70 9.65 3.02 -7.31
CA GLN A 70 9.89 4.13 -6.37
C GLN A 70 10.57 3.66 -5.08
N ILE A 71 10.10 2.52 -4.54
CA ILE A 71 10.70 1.93 -3.33
C ILE A 71 12.15 1.50 -3.59
N GLU A 72 12.46 0.92 -4.75
CA GLU A 72 13.83 0.55 -5.12
C GLU A 72 14.79 1.74 -5.26
N GLN A 73 14.26 2.94 -5.51
CA GLN A 73 15.01 4.19 -5.50
C GLN A 73 15.24 4.74 -4.08
N GLY A 74 14.63 4.11 -3.07
CA GLY A 74 14.74 4.47 -1.67
C GLY A 74 13.76 5.56 -1.23
N ALA A 75 12.59 5.63 -1.86
CA ALA A 75 11.54 6.57 -1.47
C ALA A 75 11.09 6.35 -0.01
N SER A 76 11.05 7.45 0.73
CA SER A 76 10.43 7.57 2.05
C SER A 76 8.91 7.50 1.95
N ASP A 77 8.23 7.38 3.09
CA ASP A 77 6.75 7.37 3.13
C ASP A 77 6.17 8.66 2.55
N GLN A 78 6.82 9.79 2.82
CA GLN A 78 6.38 11.07 2.31
C GLN A 78 6.58 11.18 0.79
N GLU A 79 7.72 10.74 0.26
CA GLU A 79 7.95 10.69 -1.18
C GLU A 79 6.96 9.74 -1.88
N MET A 80 6.57 8.63 -1.24
CA MET A 80 5.54 7.74 -1.77
C MET A 80 4.15 8.40 -1.80
N VAL A 81 3.81 9.22 -0.80
CA VAL A 81 2.57 10.01 -0.79
C VAL A 81 2.58 11.04 -1.91
N GLU A 82 3.68 11.76 -2.06
CA GLU A 82 3.85 12.78 -3.12
C GLU A 82 3.76 12.15 -4.50
N TRP A 83 4.48 11.05 -4.73
CA TRP A 83 4.41 10.28 -5.96
C TRP A 83 2.98 9.81 -6.26
N LEU A 84 2.28 9.26 -5.26
CA LEU A 84 0.93 8.74 -5.46
C LEU A 84 -0.06 9.87 -5.78
N ASN A 85 0.08 11.03 -5.15
CA ASN A 85 -0.73 12.21 -5.44
C ASN A 85 -0.52 12.75 -6.87
N GLN A 86 0.68 12.57 -7.44
CA GLN A 86 1.03 13.02 -8.78
C GLN A 86 0.79 11.97 -9.87
N SER A 87 0.78 10.69 -9.51
CA SER A 87 0.72 9.57 -10.45
C SER A 87 -0.69 9.04 -10.65
N GLY A 88 -0.98 8.50 -11.83
CA GLY A 88 -2.28 7.89 -12.16
C GLY A 88 -3.46 8.89 -12.10
N ALA A 89 -4.61 8.42 -11.64
CA ALA A 89 -5.84 9.20 -11.55
C ALA A 89 -5.73 10.34 -10.51
N LYS A 90 -6.01 11.58 -10.92
CA LYS A 90 -6.08 12.73 -10.00
C LYS A 90 -7.24 12.54 -9.02
N LYS A 91 -6.96 12.66 -7.73
CA LYS A 91 -7.95 12.58 -6.65
C LYS A 91 -7.85 13.81 -5.77
N THR A 92 -8.98 14.40 -5.47
CA THR A 92 -9.09 15.49 -4.50
C THR A 92 -8.88 14.95 -3.08
N PRO A 93 -8.49 15.81 -2.11
CA PRO A 93 -8.39 15.39 -0.71
C PRO A 93 -9.71 14.82 -0.15
N ALA A 94 -10.86 15.30 -0.63
CA ALA A 94 -12.16 14.79 -0.23
C ALA A 94 -12.42 13.37 -0.76
N GLU A 95 -12.06 13.09 -2.02
CA GLU A 95 -12.17 11.74 -2.59
C GLU A 95 -11.25 10.75 -1.88
N ILE A 96 -10.00 11.14 -1.57
CA ILE A 96 -9.06 10.30 -0.83
C ILE A 96 -9.62 9.96 0.55
N ARG A 97 -10.13 10.97 1.26
CA ARG A 97 -10.73 10.79 2.59
C ARG A 97 -11.92 9.83 2.53
N ARG A 98 -12.87 10.08 1.62
CA ARG A 98 -14.06 9.25 1.45
C ARG A 98 -13.70 7.81 1.12
N TRP A 99 -12.77 7.61 0.18
CA TRP A 99 -12.30 6.28 -0.18
C TRP A 99 -11.64 5.57 1.01
N ALA A 100 -10.80 6.26 1.78
CA ALA A 100 -10.17 5.67 2.97
C ALA A 100 -11.21 5.26 4.02
N GLU A 101 -12.24 6.09 4.27
CA GLU A 101 -13.36 5.77 5.16
C GLU A 101 -14.15 4.55 4.68
N GLU A 102 -14.47 4.48 3.38
CA GLU A 102 -15.17 3.34 2.78
C GLU A 102 -14.36 2.03 2.89
N VAL A 103 -13.05 2.09 2.63
CA VAL A 103 -12.15 0.93 2.78
C VAL A 103 -12.06 0.46 4.22
N GLU A 104 -11.93 1.39 5.18
CA GLU A 104 -11.83 1.07 6.61
C GLU A 104 -13.12 0.46 7.17
N ALA A 105 -14.26 0.98 6.71
CA ALA A 105 -15.61 0.53 7.04
C ALA A 105 -15.98 -0.79 6.33
N SER A 106 -15.32 -1.09 5.19
CA SER A 106 -15.49 -2.37 4.53
C SER A 106 -14.99 -3.49 5.44
N SER A 107 -15.94 -4.27 5.95
CA SER A 107 -15.73 -5.46 6.74
C SER A 107 -16.16 -6.66 5.91
N LEU A 108 -15.46 -7.78 6.05
CA LEU A 108 -15.85 -9.08 5.49
C LEU A 108 -17.28 -9.50 5.91
N TYR A 109 -17.79 -8.95 7.01
CA TYR A 109 -19.18 -9.14 7.44
C TYR A 109 -20.21 -8.46 6.53
N ASN A 110 -19.85 -7.32 5.93
CA ASN A 110 -20.77 -6.52 5.11
C ASN A 110 -20.76 -6.94 3.63
N HIS A 111 -19.80 -7.79 3.25
CA HIS A 111 -19.58 -8.27 1.87
C HIS A 111 -19.17 -9.74 1.88
N PRO A 112 -20.10 -10.68 2.11
CA PRO A 112 -19.80 -12.11 2.17
C PRO A 112 -19.13 -12.64 0.90
N GLU A 113 -19.37 -12.03 -0.26
CA GLU A 113 -18.71 -12.31 -1.54
C GLU A 113 -17.20 -11.99 -1.53
N LYS A 114 -16.75 -11.12 -0.63
CA LYS A 114 -15.33 -10.76 -0.50
C LYS A 114 -14.54 -11.75 0.36
N ARG A 115 -15.19 -12.76 0.95
CA ARG A 115 -14.52 -13.82 1.71
C ARG A 115 -13.58 -14.67 0.87
N GLU A 116 -13.88 -14.85 -0.42
CA GLU A 116 -13.01 -15.63 -1.32
C GLU A 116 -11.71 -14.91 -1.70
N PHE A 117 -11.57 -13.62 -1.37
CA PHE A 117 -10.43 -12.79 -1.71
C PHE A 117 -9.41 -12.61 -0.57
N PHE A 118 -9.67 -13.17 0.63
CA PHE A 118 -8.86 -13.03 1.84
C PHE A 118 -8.44 -14.36 2.44
#